data_AF-A0A246SQX8-F1
#
_entry.id   AF-A0A246SQX8-F1
#
_cell.length_a   1.000
_cell.length_b   1.000
_cell.length_c   1.000
_cell.angle_alpha   90.00
_cell.angle_beta   90.00
_cell.angle_gamma   90.00
#
_symmetry.space_group_name_H-M   'P 1'
#
loop_
_entity.id
_entity.type
_entity.pdbx_description
1 polymer ?
#
loop_
_entity_poly.entity_id
_entity_poly.type
_entity_poly.pdbx_seq_one_letter_code
_entity_poly.pdbx_strand_id
1 'polypeptide(L)'
;MPDQDLGRLIEAIDRLAAAGFVMGADWRVVHDICQRHEGEQPFDWGHALCHRIEGDDWNADYWYRRAGKMRGTGAMADEWSAMRAELSAKA
;
A
#
# COMPACT_ATOMS: atom_id res chain seq x y z
N MET A 1 -17.37 7.12 0.39
CA MET A 1 -17.12 7.35 -1.05
C MET A 1 -15.68 6.97 -1.34
N PRO A 2 -15.33 6.44 -2.52
CA PRO A 2 -13.99 5.95 -2.83
C PRO A 2 -12.86 6.93 -2.44
N ASP A 3 -13.06 8.23 -2.68
CA ASP A 3 -12.10 9.30 -2.36
C ASP A 3 -11.80 9.41 -0.85
N GLN A 4 -12.79 9.16 0.01
CA GLN A 4 -12.61 9.19 1.47
C GLN A 4 -11.78 8.00 1.97
N ASP A 5 -11.96 6.83 1.37
CA ASP A 5 -11.23 5.63 1.74
C ASP A 5 -9.80 5.65 1.18
N LEU A 6 -9.58 6.31 0.03
CA LEU A 6 -8.24 6.59 -0.48
C LEU A 6 -7.45 7.54 0.44
N GLY A 7 -8.09 8.60 0.95
CA GLY A 7 -7.48 9.46 1.96
C GLY A 7 -7.10 8.72 3.25
N ARG A 8 -7.97 7.81 3.72
CA ARG A 8 -7.68 6.93 4.87
C ARG A 8 -6.52 5.98 4.60
N LEU A 9 -6.44 5.42 3.39
CA LEU A 9 -5.32 4.57 2.98
C LEU A 9 -4.00 5.35 3.04
N ILE A 10 -3.97 6.57 2.50
CA ILE A 10 -2.77 7.42 2.53
C ILE A 10 -2.32 7.70 3.97
N GLU A 11 -3.26 8.10 4.84
CA GLU A 11 -2.94 8.36 6.26
C GLU A 11 -2.45 7.09 6.98
N ALA A 12 -3.06 5.94 6.70
CA ALA A 12 -2.65 4.67 7.29
C ALA A 12 -1.24 4.27 6.86
N ILE A 13 -0.88 4.47 5.58
CA ILE A 13 0.49 4.19 5.11
C ILE A 13 1.49 5.22 5.64
N ASP A 14 1.11 6.50 5.82
CA ASP A 14 1.96 7.50 6.49
C ASP A 14 2.32 7.05 7.92
N ARG A 15 1.38 6.47 8.66
CA ARG A 15 1.64 5.89 10.00
C ARG A 15 2.53 4.64 9.93
N LEU A 16 2.27 3.75 8.98
CA LEU A 16 3.11 2.56 8.75
C LEU A 16 4.56 2.94 8.40
N ALA A 17 4.75 3.99 7.60
CA ALA A 17 6.05 4.54 7.27
C ALA A 17 6.75 5.12 8.50
N ALA A 18 6.02 5.87 9.34
CA ALA A 18 6.55 6.40 10.60
C ALA A 18 6.95 5.29 11.59
N ALA A 19 6.27 4.15 11.55
CA ALA A 19 6.62 2.95 12.32
C ALA A 19 7.78 2.14 11.71
N GLY A 20 8.33 2.55 10.56
CA GLY A 20 9.47 1.91 9.92
C GLY A 20 9.11 0.73 9.00
N PHE A 21 7.88 0.69 8.47
CA PHE A 21 7.40 -0.37 7.59
C PHE A 21 7.56 -1.78 8.19
N VAL A 22 7.10 -1.94 9.43
CA VAL A 22 7.12 -3.22 10.13
C VAL A 22 5.72 -3.80 10.24
N MET A 23 5.61 -5.12 10.30
CA MET A 23 4.35 -5.77 10.66
C MET A 23 3.92 -5.32 12.06
N GLY A 24 2.63 -5.00 12.22
CA GLY A 24 2.11 -4.43 13.44
C GLY A 24 0.70 -3.87 13.30
N ALA A 25 0.32 -2.99 14.23
CA ALA A 25 -1.02 -2.39 14.25
C ALA A 25 -1.29 -1.56 12.98
N ASP A 26 -0.37 -0.68 12.59
CA ASP A 26 -0.55 0.16 11.40
C ASP A 26 -0.57 -0.67 10.11
N TRP A 27 0.27 -1.72 10.03
CA TRP A 27 0.25 -2.66 8.91
C TRP A 27 -1.12 -3.34 8.78
N ARG A 28 -1.71 -3.78 9.89
CA ARG A 28 -3.05 -4.41 9.89
C ARG A 28 -4.12 -3.44 9.44
N VAL A 29 -4.03 -2.17 9.84
CA VAL A 29 -4.97 -1.13 9.39
C VAL A 29 -4.89 -0.94 7.88
N VAL A 30 -3.69 -0.83 7.30
CA VAL A 30 -3.50 -0.73 5.85
C VAL A 30 -4.07 -1.97 5.16
N HIS A 31 -3.71 -3.17 5.64
CA HIS A 31 -4.19 -4.42 5.07
C HIS A 31 -5.72 -4.53 5.11
N ASP A 32 -6.37 -4.18 6.22
CA ASP A 32 -7.82 -4.22 6.37
C ASP A 32 -8.56 -3.22 5.48
N ILE A 33 -7.97 -2.04 5.24
CA ILE A 33 -8.51 -1.06 4.28
C ILE A 33 -8.41 -1.66 2.87
N CYS A 34 -7.24 -2.15 2.46
CA CYS A 34 -7.03 -2.74 1.14
C CYS A 34 -7.95 -3.94 0.88
N GLN A 35 -8.11 -4.82 1.86
CA GLN A 35 -8.96 -6.01 1.79
C GLN A 35 -10.43 -5.70 1.43
N ARG A 36 -10.93 -4.52 1.81
CA ARG A 36 -12.32 -4.09 1.52
C ARG A 36 -12.51 -3.56 0.11
N HIS A 37 -11.41 -3.25 -0.57
CA HIS A 37 -11.37 -2.59 -1.88
C HIS A 37 -10.53 -3.37 -2.90
N GLU A 38 -10.35 -4.69 -2.69
CA GLU A 38 -9.62 -5.52 -3.63
C GLU A 38 -10.18 -5.40 -5.06
N GLY A 39 -9.29 -5.22 -6.03
CA GLY A 39 -9.64 -4.99 -7.43
C GLY A 39 -9.62 -3.52 -7.84
N GLU A 40 -9.58 -2.60 -6.87
CA GLU A 40 -9.32 -1.19 -7.12
C GLU A 40 -7.80 -0.94 -7.06
N GLN A 41 -7.21 -0.50 -8.17
CA GLN A 41 -5.75 -0.36 -8.32
C GLN A 41 -5.03 0.38 -7.17
N PRO A 42 -5.55 1.50 -6.61
CA PRO A 42 -4.93 2.16 -5.46
C PRO A 42 -4.78 1.25 -4.23
N PHE A 43 -5.81 0.46 -3.94
CA PHE A 43 -5.89 -0.41 -2.79
C PHE A 43 -5.10 -1.70 -3.02
N ASP A 44 -5.14 -2.25 -4.23
CA ASP A 44 -4.29 -3.38 -4.63
C ASP A 44 -2.79 -3.02 -4.50
N TRP A 45 -2.40 -1.76 -4.73
CA TRP A 45 -1.02 -1.32 -4.51
C TRP A 45 -0.66 -1.26 -3.01
N GLY A 46 -1.57 -0.80 -2.16
CA GLY A 46 -1.40 -0.85 -0.70
C GLY A 46 -1.27 -2.29 -0.18
N HIS A 47 -2.03 -3.24 -0.73
CA HIS A 47 -1.88 -4.67 -0.45
C HIS A 47 -0.52 -5.20 -0.86
N ALA A 48 -0.04 -4.81 -2.04
CA ALA A 48 1.30 -5.18 -2.52
C ALA A 48 2.40 -4.71 -1.56
N LEU A 49 2.31 -3.48 -1.06
CA LEU A 49 3.23 -2.94 -0.06
C LEU A 49 3.17 -3.73 1.26
N CYS A 50 1.99 -4.15 1.70
CA CYS A 50 1.83 -4.98 2.90
C CYS A 50 2.56 -6.32 2.78
N HIS A 51 2.37 -7.04 1.68
CA HIS A 51 3.05 -8.34 1.48
C HIS A 51 4.55 -8.18 1.24
N ARG A 52 4.99 -7.06 0.65
CA ARG A 52 6.41 -6.71 0.58
C ARG A 52 7.03 -6.54 1.97
N ILE A 53 6.30 -5.94 2.91
CA ILE A 53 6.74 -5.80 4.31
C ILE A 53 6.81 -7.15 5.03
N GLU A 54 5.91 -8.08 4.73
CA GLU A 54 5.94 -9.44 5.27
C GLU A 54 7.11 -10.28 4.74
N GLY A 55 7.68 -9.90 3.59
CA GLY A 55 8.67 -10.70 2.87
C GLY A 55 8.07 -11.81 2.01
N ASP A 56 6.74 -11.79 1.77
CA ASP A 56 6.07 -12.69 0.83
C ASP A 56 6.14 -12.11 -0.58
N ASP A 57 7.31 -12.25 -1.20
CA ASP A 57 7.62 -11.70 -2.52
C ASP A 57 6.64 -12.18 -3.60
N TRP A 58 6.21 -13.45 -3.55
CA TRP A 58 5.31 -14.02 -4.55
C TRP A 58 3.92 -13.38 -4.50
N ASN A 59 3.39 -13.22 -3.29
CA ASN A 59 2.10 -12.59 -3.10
C ASN A 59 2.18 -11.08 -3.34
N ALA A 60 3.25 -10.43 -2.91
CA ALA A 60 3.51 -9.03 -3.24
C ALA A 60 3.48 -8.82 -4.77
N ASP A 61 4.21 -9.63 -5.54
CA ASP A 61 4.26 -9.54 -7.00
C ASP A 61 2.88 -9.77 -7.64
N TYR A 62 2.06 -10.66 -7.08
CA TYR A 62 0.67 -10.85 -7.50
C TYR A 62 -0.16 -9.56 -7.36
N TRP A 63 -0.07 -8.89 -6.21
CA TRP A 63 -0.80 -7.64 -5.94
C TRP A 63 -0.25 -6.45 -6.72
N TYR A 64 1.08 -6.33 -6.88
CA TYR A 64 1.68 -5.33 -7.75
C TYR A 64 1.12 -5.42 -9.17
N ARG A 65 1.03 -6.64 -9.71
CA ARG A 65 0.46 -6.85 -11.04
C ARG A 65 -1.02 -6.43 -11.11
N ARG A 66 -1.82 -6.69 -10.06
CA ARG A 66 -3.21 -6.22 -10.01
C ARG A 66 -3.33 -4.70 -9.99
N ALA A 67 -2.40 -4.03 -9.31
CA ALA A 67 -2.29 -2.58 -9.28
C ALA A 67 -1.72 -1.96 -10.58
N GLY A 68 -1.31 -2.77 -11.57
CA GLY A 68 -0.64 -2.28 -12.77
C GLY A 68 0.77 -1.75 -12.52
N LYS A 69 1.44 -2.25 -11.46
CA LYS A 69 2.76 -1.82 -11.00
C LYS A 69 3.75 -2.99 -11.02
N MET A 70 5.02 -2.68 -10.84
CA MET A 70 6.09 -3.65 -10.55
C MET A 70 6.62 -3.38 -9.15
N ARG A 71 7.04 -4.43 -8.45
CA ARG A 71 7.65 -4.29 -7.13
C ARG A 71 8.90 -3.44 -7.18
N GLY A 72 9.00 -2.45 -6.30
CA GLY A 72 10.20 -1.64 -6.15
C GLY A 72 11.40 -2.47 -5.67
N THR A 73 12.59 -2.17 -6.19
CA THR A 73 13.86 -2.79 -5.76
C THR A 73 14.64 -1.97 -4.74
N GLY A 74 14.22 -0.72 -4.50
CA GLY A 74 14.85 0.23 -3.55
C GLY A 74 14.24 0.18 -2.16
N ALA A 75 14.46 1.23 -1.35
CA ALA A 75 13.88 1.30 -0.02
C ALA A 75 12.35 1.44 -0.08
N MET A 76 11.64 0.88 0.92
CA MET A 76 10.18 1.03 1.02
C MET A 76 9.76 2.50 1.14
N ALA A 77 10.60 3.36 1.74
CA ALA A 77 10.35 4.79 1.83
C ALA A 77 10.32 5.48 0.46
N ASP A 78 11.19 5.06 -0.48
CA ASP A 78 11.23 5.62 -1.83
C ASP A 78 9.97 5.21 -2.61
N GLU A 79 9.58 3.94 -2.49
CA GLU A 79 8.34 3.45 -3.07
C GLU A 79 7.12 4.16 -2.48
N TRP A 80 7.05 4.33 -1.16
CA TRP A 80 5.97 5.05 -0.52
C TRP A 80 5.89 6.50 -1.00
N SER A 81 7.02 7.20 -1.14
CA SER A 81 7.04 8.56 -1.66
C SER A 81 6.39 8.66 -3.06
N ALA A 82 6.72 7.73 -3.95
CA ALA A 82 6.14 7.65 -5.29
C ALA A 82 4.64 7.29 -5.25
N MET A 83 4.27 6.29 -4.45
CA MET A 83 2.88 5.90 -4.19
C MET A 83 2.05 7.09 -3.73
N ARG A 84 2.48 7.75 -2.66
CA ARG A 84 1.77 8.84 -2.00
C ARG A 84 1.49 9.98 -2.96
N ALA A 85 2.44 10.35 -3.82
CA ALA A 85 2.25 11.38 -4.83
C ALA A 85 1.15 11.01 -5.85
N GLU A 86 1.16 9.77 -6.34
CA GLU A 86 0.16 9.29 -7.31
C GLU A 86 -1.23 9.12 -6.68
N LEU A 87 -1.29 8.59 -5.45
CA LEU A 87 -2.55 8.41 -4.73
C LEU A 87 -3.17 9.76 -4.35
N SER A 88 -2.37 10.74 -3.91
CA SER A 88 -2.86 12.08 -3.56
C SER A 88 -3.45 12.82 -4.77
N ALA A 89 -3.00 12.53 -5.98
CA ALA A 89 -3.56 13.12 -7.21
C ALA A 89 -4.91 12.51 -7.61
N LYS A 90 -5.30 11.38 -6.99
CA LYS A 90 -6.56 10.64 -7.25
C LYS A 90 -7.57 10.78 -6.11
N ALA A 91 -7.17 11.38 -4.98
CA ALA A 91 -7.96 11.52 -3.76
C ALA A 91 -8.77 12.81 -3.72
#